data_AF-A0A3D0UTA9-F1
#
_entry.id   AF-A0A3D0UTA9-F1
#
_cell.length_a   1.000
_cell.length_b   1.000
_cell.length_c   1.000
_cell.angle_alpha   90.00
_cell.angle_beta   90.00
_cell.angle_gamma   90.00
#
_symmetry.space_group_name_H-M   'P 1'
#
loop_
_entity.id
_entity.type
_entity.pdbx_description
1 polymer ?
#
loop_
_entity_poly.entity_id
_entity_poly.type
_entity_poly.pdbx_seq_one_letter_code
_entity_poly.pdbx_strand_id
1 'polypeptide(L)'
;MCDTQVFLDLKTQAQKKQFSDKTYQILCSDLDEKMIKIAQKNAQQAGVADTISFETRNLLSPISDIQNTTLLCNPPYGKRLLSNDLEKIYKQIINSIQHAN
;
A
#
# COMPACT_ATOMS: atom_id res chain seq x y z
N MET A 1 -16.44 -2.39 33.99
CA MET A 1 -15.90 -3.58 33.30
C MET A 1 -16.45 -3.58 31.89
N CYS A 2 -15.60 -3.60 30.86
CA CYS A 2 -16.05 -3.82 29.49
C CYS A 2 -16.69 -5.22 29.43
N ASP A 3 -17.92 -5.32 28.96
CA ASP A 3 -18.64 -6.59 28.90
C ASP A 3 -17.90 -7.54 27.97
N THR A 4 -17.27 -8.55 28.55
CA THR A 4 -16.41 -9.50 27.84
C THR A 4 -17.21 -10.28 26.80
N GLN A 5 -18.50 -10.52 27.05
CA GLN A 5 -19.37 -11.20 26.10
C GLN A 5 -19.61 -10.35 24.86
N VAL A 6 -19.90 -9.05 25.05
CA VAL A 6 -20.08 -8.11 23.93
C VAL A 6 -18.82 -8.04 23.05
N PHE A 7 -17.63 -8.02 23.65
CA PHE A 7 -16.38 -8.03 22.89
C PHE A 7 -16.20 -9.31 22.05
N LEU A 8 -16.47 -10.47 22.65
CA LEU A 8 -16.37 -11.77 21.95
C LEU A 8 -17.36 -11.87 20.78
N ASP A 9 -18.59 -11.39 20.99
CA ASP A 9 -19.62 -11.37 19.97
C ASP A 9 -19.24 -10.45 18.81
N LEU A 10 -18.76 -9.24 19.11
CA LEU A 10 -18.30 -8.28 18.10
C LEU A 10 -17.07 -8.81 17.33
N LYS A 11 -16.12 -9.45 18.01
CA LYS A 11 -14.96 -10.07 17.38
C LYS A 11 -15.39 -11.16 16.38
N THR A 12 -16.34 -12.00 16.77
CA THR A 12 -16.87 -13.06 15.91
C THR A 12 -17.60 -12.48 14.70
N GLN A 13 -18.38 -11.41 14.91
CA GLN A 13 -19.06 -10.71 13.80
C GLN A 13 -18.06 -10.08 12.82
N ALA A 14 -16.98 -9.47 13.33
CA ALA A 14 -15.93 -8.89 12.49
C ALA A 14 -15.23 -9.96 11.63
N GLN A 15 -14.90 -11.12 12.22
CA GLN A 15 -14.30 -12.24 11.49
C GLN A 15 -15.21 -12.76 10.37
N LYS A 16 -16.52 -12.86 10.63
CA LYS A 16 -17.50 -13.27 9.60
C LYS A 16 -17.66 -12.29 8.45
N LYS A 17 -17.36 -11.00 8.68
CA LYS A 17 -17.40 -9.94 7.67
C LYS A 17 -16.07 -9.74 6.93
N GLN A 18 -15.04 -10.51 7.29
CA GLN A 18 -13.76 -10.43 6.60
C GLN A 18 -13.92 -10.89 5.15
N PHE A 19 -13.38 -10.11 4.23
CA PHE A 19 -13.39 -10.43 2.80
C PHE A 19 -12.25 -11.40 2.48
N SER A 20 -12.60 -12.68 2.27
CA SER A 20 -11.65 -13.81 2.25
C SER A 20 -11.42 -14.45 0.89
N ASP A 21 -12.21 -14.10 -0.12
CA ASP A 21 -12.11 -14.58 -1.50
C ASP A 21 -10.87 -14.02 -2.24
N LYS A 22 -10.32 -12.90 -1.76
CA LYS A 22 -9.06 -12.28 -2.25
C LYS A 22 -9.02 -12.13 -3.77
N THR A 23 -10.14 -11.73 -4.36
CA THR A 23 -10.31 -11.52 -5.81
C THR A 23 -9.59 -10.27 -6.35
N TYR A 24 -8.62 -9.74 -5.61
CA TYR A 24 -7.85 -8.53 -5.88
C TYR A 24 -6.37 -8.78 -5.67
N GLN A 25 -5.54 -7.95 -6.29
CA GLN A 25 -4.09 -7.97 -6.13
C GLN A 25 -3.62 -6.60 -5.64
N ILE A 26 -2.70 -6.60 -4.67
CA ILE A 26 -2.06 -5.39 -4.17
C ILE A 26 -0.57 -5.48 -4.49
N LEU A 27 -0.05 -4.47 -5.20
CA LEU A 27 1.38 -4.28 -5.38
C LEU A 27 1.85 -3.17 -4.44
N CYS A 28 2.85 -3.49 -3.61
CA CYS A 28 3.56 -2.53 -2.77
C CYS A 28 4.98 -2.38 -3.28
N SER A 29 5.41 -1.14 -3.57
CA SER A 29 6.77 -0.86 -3.97
C SER A 29 7.35 0.36 -3.26
N ASP A 30 8.67 0.32 -3.06
CA ASP A 30 9.47 1.41 -2.53
C ASP A 30 10.89 1.31 -3.11
N LEU A 31 11.60 2.44 -3.15
CA LEU A 31 13.00 2.50 -3.56
C LEU A 31 13.95 1.89 -2.52
N ASP A 32 13.59 1.97 -1.24
CA ASP A 32 14.42 1.47 -0.15
C ASP A 32 14.04 0.03 0.21
N GLU A 33 14.94 -0.91 -0.09
CA GLU A 33 14.79 -2.33 0.26
C GLU A 33 14.53 -2.55 1.76
N LYS A 34 15.06 -1.67 2.64
CA LYS A 34 14.80 -1.74 4.08
C LYS A 34 13.33 -1.45 4.38
N MET A 35 12.73 -0.49 3.69
CA MET A 35 11.31 -0.16 3.85
C MET A 35 10.43 -1.31 3.37
N ILE A 36 10.81 -1.98 2.28
CA ILE A 36 10.14 -3.20 1.82
C ILE A 36 10.19 -4.31 2.88
N LYS A 37 11.35 -4.59 3.49
CA LYS A 37 11.46 -5.60 4.55
C LYS A 37 10.61 -5.26 5.77
N ILE A 38 10.54 -3.98 6.14
CA ILE A 38 9.66 -3.52 7.23
C ILE A 38 8.19 -3.73 6.85
N ALA A 39 7.79 -3.38 5.64
CA ALA A 39 6.42 -3.53 5.16
C ALA A 39 6.00 -5.02 5.12
N GLN A 40 6.87 -5.91 4.65
CA GLN A 40 6.64 -7.36 4.66
C GLN A 40 6.42 -7.88 6.09
N LYS A 41 7.29 -7.49 7.03
CA LYS A 41 7.16 -7.90 8.44
C LYS A 41 5.85 -7.39 9.06
N ASN A 42 5.47 -6.15 8.76
CA ASN A 42 4.21 -5.58 9.25
C ASN A 42 3.00 -6.31 8.68
N ALA A 43 3.02 -6.63 7.38
CA ALA A 43 1.96 -7.38 6.73
C ALA A 43 1.83 -8.80 7.27
N GLN A 44 2.95 -9.45 7.62
CA GLN A 44 2.95 -10.76 8.30
C GLN A 44 2.29 -10.67 9.68
N GLN A 45 2.67 -9.67 10.48
CA GLN A 45 2.07 -9.44 11.81
C GLN A 45 0.57 -9.11 11.73
N ALA A 46 0.14 -8.42 10.68
CA ALA A 46 -1.25 -8.11 10.41
C ALA A 46 -2.05 -9.26 9.76
N GLY A 47 -1.39 -10.35 9.36
CA GLY A 47 -2.04 -11.51 8.74
C GLY A 47 -2.54 -11.27 7.30
N VAL A 48 -1.93 -10.33 6.57
CA VAL A 48 -2.31 -9.94 5.20
C VAL A 48 -1.18 -10.08 4.17
N ALA A 49 -0.05 -10.64 4.57
CA ALA A 49 1.14 -10.75 3.72
C ALA A 49 0.90 -11.54 2.42
N ASP A 50 0.01 -12.52 2.44
CA ASP A 50 -0.32 -13.36 1.29
C ASP A 50 -1.22 -12.67 0.25
N THR A 51 -1.68 -11.45 0.52
CA THR A 51 -2.47 -10.64 -0.41
C THR A 51 -1.65 -9.53 -1.09
N ILE A 52 -0.40 -9.30 -0.65
CA ILE A 52 0.43 -8.17 -1.10
C ILE A 52 1.71 -8.69 -1.74
N SER A 53 1.92 -8.33 -3.01
CA SER A 53 3.20 -8.50 -3.70
C SER A 53 4.11 -7.31 -3.38
N PHE A 54 5.35 -7.57 -2.95
CA PHE A 54 6.30 -6.54 -2.56
C PHE A 54 7.48 -6.48 -3.54
N GLU A 55 7.82 -5.28 -4.00
CA GLU A 55 8.93 -5.06 -4.92
C GLU A 55 9.80 -3.87 -4.49
N THR A 56 11.12 -4.02 -4.57
CA THR A 56 12.02 -2.86 -4.48
C THR A 56 12.11 -2.23 -5.87
N ARG A 57 11.30 -1.18 -6.10
CA ARG A 57 11.13 -0.54 -7.42
C ARG A 57 10.88 0.95 -7.25
N ASN A 58 11.37 1.74 -8.20
CA ASN A 58 11.03 3.16 -8.29
C ASN A 58 9.59 3.34 -8.78
N LEU A 59 8.77 4.11 -8.05
CA LEU A 59 7.42 4.46 -8.45
C LEU A 59 7.36 5.16 -9.83
N LEU A 60 8.43 5.89 -10.20
CA LEU A 60 8.53 6.57 -11.50
C LEU A 60 8.89 5.64 -12.66
N SER A 61 9.25 4.39 -12.38
CA SER A 61 9.47 3.40 -13.44
C SER A 61 8.13 3.08 -14.11
N PRO A 62 8.11 2.87 -15.45
CA PRO A 62 6.91 2.45 -16.15
C PRO A 62 6.36 1.17 -15.51
N ILE A 63 5.07 1.18 -15.18
CA ILE A 63 4.36 -0.03 -14.77
C ILE A 63 3.57 -0.47 -16.01
N SER A 64 3.88 -1.66 -16.51
CA SER A 64 3.10 -2.32 -17.55
C SER A 64 1.83 -2.91 -16.93
N ASP A 65 0.73 -2.99 -17.69
CA ASP A 65 -0.54 -3.61 -17.27
C ASP A 65 -1.35 -2.90 -16.16
N ILE A 66 -1.36 -1.55 -16.13
CA ILE A 66 -2.19 -0.76 -15.21
C ILE A 66 -3.61 -0.54 -15.75
N GLN A 67 -4.31 -1.59 -16.21
CA GLN A 67 -5.73 -1.42 -16.56
C GLN A 67 -6.59 -1.49 -15.28
N ASN A 68 -7.49 -0.51 -15.08
CA ASN A 68 -8.41 -0.44 -13.93
C ASN A 68 -7.74 -0.55 -12.54
N THR A 69 -6.51 -0.07 -12.39
CA THR A 69 -5.80 -0.08 -11.10
C THR A 69 -5.91 1.26 -10.39
N THR A 70 -5.98 1.25 -9.06
CA THR A 70 -5.91 2.46 -8.23
C THR A 70 -4.52 2.58 -7.61
N LEU A 71 -3.83 3.70 -7.86
CA LEU A 71 -2.60 4.02 -7.16
C LEU A 71 -2.89 4.73 -5.84
N LEU A 72 -2.35 4.19 -4.75
CA LEU A 72 -2.31 4.84 -3.44
C LEU A 72 -0.86 5.08 -3.04
N CYS A 73 -0.48 6.33 -2.82
CA CYS A 73 0.88 6.71 -2.45
C CYS A 73 0.87 7.80 -1.39
N ASN A 74 1.80 7.71 -0.45
CA ASN A 74 2.11 8.74 0.53
C ASN A 74 3.48 9.35 0.19
N PRO A 75 3.57 10.18 -0.87
CA PRO A 75 4.83 10.68 -1.36
C PRO A 75 5.57 11.49 -0.27
N PRO A 76 6.90 11.57 -0.33
CA PRO A 76 7.68 12.34 0.64
C PRO A 76 7.19 13.80 0.71
N TYR A 77 7.04 14.35 1.93
CA TYR A 77 6.59 15.73 2.19
C TYR A 77 7.65 16.57 2.91
N GLY A 78 7.61 17.89 2.72
CA GLY A 78 8.28 18.88 3.57
C GLY A 78 9.79 18.66 3.72
N LYS A 79 10.35 18.92 4.93
CA LYS A 79 11.81 18.94 5.26
C LYS A 79 12.62 17.67 4.86
N ARG A 80 11.98 16.59 4.42
CA ARG A 80 12.64 15.39 3.85
C ARG A 80 13.12 15.61 2.41
N LEU A 81 12.59 16.63 1.73
CA LEU A 81 13.00 17.10 0.41
C LEU A 81 13.17 18.62 0.46
N LEU A 82 14.05 19.19 -0.37
CA LEU A 82 14.05 20.63 -0.57
C LEU A 82 12.70 21.03 -1.19
N SER A 83 12.12 22.15 -0.75
CA SER A 83 10.78 22.62 -1.14
C SER A 83 10.55 22.66 -2.66
N ASN A 84 11.63 22.81 -3.43
CA ASN A 84 11.61 23.01 -4.87
C ASN A 84 11.52 21.68 -5.64
N ASP A 85 11.86 20.54 -5.02
CA ASP A 85 11.82 19.22 -5.66
C ASP A 85 10.47 18.51 -5.52
N LEU A 86 9.65 18.94 -4.55
CA LEU A 86 8.33 18.36 -4.29
C LEU A 86 7.41 18.47 -5.50
N GLU A 87 7.21 19.68 -6.03
CA GLU A 87 6.32 19.92 -7.17
C GLU A 87 6.73 19.09 -8.39
N LYS A 88 8.05 18.97 -8.62
CA LYS A 88 8.61 18.17 -9.71
C LYS A 88 8.31 16.68 -9.53
N ILE A 89 8.48 16.14 -8.33
CA ILE A 89 8.18 14.73 -8.03
C ILE A 89 6.68 14.44 -8.20
N TYR A 90 5.80 15.31 -7.71
CA TYR A 90 4.35 15.14 -7.92
C TYR A 90 3.97 15.11 -9.40
N LYS A 91 4.52 16.04 -10.20
CA LYS A 91 4.30 16.06 -11.65
C LYS A 91 4.82 14.80 -12.33
N GLN A 92 5.99 14.30 -11.92
CA GLN A 92 6.55 13.06 -12.48
C GLN A 92 5.68 11.84 -12.17
N ILE A 93 5.15 11.72 -10.94
CA ILE A 93 4.23 10.64 -10.54
C ILE A 93 2.94 10.70 -11.37
N ILE A 94 2.35 11.88 -11.56
CA ILE A 94 1.13 12.02 -12.36
C ILE A 94 1.39 11.61 -13.82
N ASN A 95 2.49 12.09 -14.41
CA ASN A 95 2.84 11.79 -15.80
C ASN A 95 3.13 10.30 -16.01
N SER A 96 3.80 9.62 -15.07
CA SER A 96 4.10 8.19 -15.19
C SER A 96 2.85 7.31 -15.18
N ILE A 97 1.77 7.77 -14.52
CA ILE A 97 0.48 7.08 -14.49
C ILE A 97 -0.35 7.38 -15.74
N GLN A 98 -0.35 8.63 -16.21
CA GLN A 98 -1.14 9.03 -17.38
C GLN A 98 -0.68 8.37 -18.69
N HIS A 99 0.61 8.09 -18.82
CA HIS A 99 1.19 7.46 -20.02
C HIS A 99 1.19 5.93 -19.99
N ALA A 100 0.66 5.32 -18.93
CA ALA A 100 0.50 3.87 -18.83
C ALA A 100 -0.83 3.35 -19.43
N ASN A 101 -1.62 4.23 -20.07
CA ASN A 101 -2.87 3.92 -20.78
C ASN A 101 -2.68 3.93 -22.29
#